data_AF-A0A4Q5QZP9-F1
#
_entry.id   AF-A0A4Q5QZP9-F1
#
_cell.length_a   1.000
_cell.length_b   1.000
_cell.length_c   1.000
_cell.angle_alpha   90.00
_cell.angle_beta   90.00
_cell.angle_gamma   90.00
#
_symmetry.space_group_name_H-M   'P 1'
#
loop_
_entity.id
_entity.type
_entity.pdbx_description
1 polymer ?
#
loop_
_entity_poly.entity_id
_entity_poly.type
_entity_poly.pdbx_seq_one_letter_code
_entity_poly.pdbx_strand_id
1 'polypeptide(L)'
;ALTGRLAGVQVTSSEGTPGADVRIRVRGGGSITQDNSPLYVVDGVQLENALSVLAPQDIQSVDVLKDAAATAIYGARGANGVVIITTKKGFEGRTAVTYNGFVGVRKIVKTLDVLNPGEFLDFQYERAARSSADLATFRSAYGSRNYTGDTLALARQSPFVDWQNEVFGRNALQQTHNVSVTGGGKGTTFSLSLTSNREAGIQLNSDYDRKLLNFRFDHKANDKLRVGFNVRGNDQAVNGAGTASGGLASSSRLKNTVQYRPFTNNLGTGVAIDLTQPDEDYYLLSGGSSGLINPIVVAQAEYRVNKTRLANASAYVSYSFLPSLTLRSTFGIDYLNTRAEAFNNKTTGVARQNGGFPTATLNTGSQLTLNNSNVLTYKLVKGKHTFDALLGQELYQTQTTTLNASTFYLPLDITPESVFANLNQAQAPAGFIQPSPTTSDDPNRILSGFTRLNYDFADKYLVTLTARVDGSNKFGPGNKVGLFPAASVAWRLSSEEFMKPLANTVSDLKLRLSYGLAGNNRIPGNLYQRSFTTSGVEYAIDGGRTPGVAATSLAYQDLRWESTISRNVGVDLSLFNNRVQFTADAYINHTFDLLVAQPITPTSGYTTQLRNIGKTSNRGIELQLSGAI
;
A
#
# COMPACT_ATOMS: atom_id res chain seq x y z
N ALA A 1 13.18 6.86 -3.04
CA ALA A 1 14.51 6.37 -3.47
C ALA A 1 14.46 5.63 -4.81
N LEU A 2 13.54 4.67 -5.01
CA LEU A 2 13.42 3.91 -6.27
C LEU A 2 12.67 4.66 -7.39
N THR A 3 11.92 5.72 -7.08
CA THR A 3 11.15 6.50 -8.05
C THR A 3 12.04 7.00 -9.19
N GLY A 4 11.71 6.61 -10.43
CA GLY A 4 12.43 7.01 -11.64
C GLY A 4 13.81 6.37 -11.82
N ARG A 5 14.22 5.40 -10.99
CA ARG A 5 15.54 4.76 -11.09
C ARG A 5 15.58 3.50 -11.94
N LEU A 6 14.42 2.87 -12.20
CA LEU A 6 14.31 1.62 -12.95
C LEU A 6 13.29 1.75 -14.09
N ALA A 7 13.72 1.42 -15.31
CA ALA A 7 12.82 1.37 -16.47
C ALA A 7 11.78 0.25 -16.28
N GLY A 8 10.52 0.57 -16.61
CA GLY A 8 9.39 -0.35 -16.46
C GLY A 8 8.85 -0.51 -15.03
N VAL A 9 9.38 0.24 -14.06
CA VAL A 9 8.89 0.22 -12.67
C VAL A 9 8.32 1.57 -12.30
N GLN A 10 7.01 1.62 -12.10
CA GLN A 10 6.31 2.81 -11.66
C GLN A 10 6.19 2.79 -10.13
N VAL A 11 6.63 3.86 -9.48
CA VAL A 11 6.50 4.05 -8.03
C VAL A 11 5.67 5.31 -7.80
N THR A 12 4.47 5.14 -7.25
CA THR A 12 3.55 6.24 -6.94
C THR A 12 3.24 6.23 -5.45
N SER A 13 3.28 7.39 -4.81
CA SER A 13 2.70 7.56 -3.48
C SER A 13 1.21 7.85 -3.62
N SER A 14 0.39 7.32 -2.72
CA SER A 14 -1.06 7.52 -2.72
C SER A 14 -1.46 8.96 -2.38
N GLU A 15 -0.74 9.61 -1.46
CA GLU A 15 -0.96 10.99 -1.01
C GLU A 15 0.25 11.51 -0.21
N GLY A 16 0.25 12.81 0.13
CA GLY A 16 1.32 13.45 0.90
C GLY A 16 1.30 13.19 2.41
N THR A 17 0.39 12.36 2.92
CA THR A 17 0.31 12.03 4.35
C THR A 17 1.59 11.31 4.79
N PRO A 18 2.21 11.69 5.92
CA PRO A 18 3.32 10.94 6.50
C PRO A 18 2.96 9.45 6.69
N GLY A 19 3.82 8.56 6.21
CA GLY A 19 3.57 7.11 6.25
C GLY A 19 2.58 6.58 5.21
N ALA A 20 2.15 7.39 4.23
CA ALA A 20 1.27 6.94 3.15
C ALA A 20 1.85 5.78 2.33
N ASP A 21 0.96 4.87 1.91
CA ASP A 21 1.35 3.69 1.14
C ASP A 21 2.00 4.07 -0.19
N VAL A 22 3.15 3.43 -0.43
CA VAL A 22 3.88 3.50 -1.71
C VAL A 22 3.42 2.33 -2.59
N ARG A 23 2.81 2.64 -3.72
CA ARG A 23 2.38 1.65 -4.71
C ARG A 23 3.47 1.47 -5.76
N ILE A 24 3.94 0.23 -5.90
CA ILE A 24 4.88 -0.17 -6.95
C ILE A 24 4.11 -0.97 -8.00
N ARG A 25 4.31 -0.66 -9.28
CA ARG A 25 3.80 -1.42 -10.41
C ARG A 25 4.93 -1.74 -11.37
N VAL A 26 5.02 -3.00 -11.77
CA VAL A 26 5.97 -3.44 -12.80
C VAL A 26 5.20 -3.58 -14.11
N ARG A 27 5.68 -2.92 -15.18
CA ARG A 27 5.12 -2.98 -16.54
C ARG A 27 3.60 -2.68 -16.60
N GLY A 28 3.14 -1.70 -15.82
CA GLY A 28 1.79 -1.12 -15.87
C GLY A 28 0.68 -1.86 -15.09
N GLY A 29 0.89 -3.14 -14.71
CA GLY A 29 -0.13 -3.99 -14.08
C GLY A 29 -1.09 -4.62 -15.10
N GLY A 30 -1.40 -5.91 -14.97
CA GLY A 30 -2.19 -6.68 -15.95
C GLY A 30 -3.66 -6.85 -15.61
N SER A 31 -4.03 -6.74 -14.33
CA SER A 31 -5.40 -6.97 -13.86
C SER A 31 -6.22 -5.68 -13.80
N ILE A 32 -7.53 -5.79 -14.04
CA ILE A 32 -8.49 -4.68 -13.89
C ILE A 32 -9.04 -4.64 -12.47
N THR A 33 -9.32 -5.80 -11.88
CA THR A 33 -10.06 -5.96 -10.62
C THR A 33 -9.22 -6.54 -9.50
N GLN A 34 -8.10 -7.21 -9.81
CA GLN A 34 -7.21 -7.78 -8.81
C GLN A 34 -6.07 -6.83 -8.47
N ASP A 35 -5.40 -7.11 -7.36
CA ASP A 35 -4.20 -6.39 -6.96
C ASP A 35 -3.04 -6.63 -7.95
N ASN A 36 -2.44 -5.52 -8.38
CA ASN A 36 -1.33 -5.44 -9.32
C ASN A 36 0.04 -5.19 -8.65
N SER A 37 0.11 -5.25 -7.32
CA SER A 37 1.35 -5.07 -6.57
C SER A 37 2.34 -6.21 -6.83
N PRO A 38 3.65 -5.98 -6.89
CA PRO A 38 4.62 -7.07 -7.01
C PRO A 38 4.62 -7.92 -5.73
N LEU A 39 5.19 -9.12 -5.82
CA LEU A 39 5.58 -9.88 -4.63
C LEU A 39 6.88 -9.31 -4.05
N TYR A 40 6.95 -9.08 -2.75
CA TYR A 40 8.22 -8.76 -2.09
C TYR A 40 8.81 -10.00 -1.41
N VAL A 41 10.10 -10.22 -1.62
CA VAL A 41 10.87 -11.32 -1.01
C VAL A 41 12.04 -10.71 -0.25
N VAL A 42 12.02 -10.76 1.07
CA VAL A 42 13.09 -10.23 1.92
C VAL A 42 13.89 -11.37 2.50
N ASP A 43 15.19 -11.42 2.20
CA ASP A 43 16.11 -12.48 2.64
C ASP A 43 15.61 -13.91 2.38
N GLY A 44 14.88 -14.08 1.27
CA GLY A 44 14.32 -15.36 0.82
C GLY A 44 12.95 -15.71 1.39
N VAL A 45 12.31 -14.80 2.13
CA VAL A 45 10.98 -14.97 2.72
C VAL A 45 10.00 -14.01 2.07
N GLN A 46 8.78 -14.45 1.77
CA GLN A 46 7.74 -13.59 1.20
C GLN A 46 7.11 -12.72 2.29
N LEU A 47 7.07 -11.41 2.07
CA LEU A 47 6.45 -10.43 2.97
C LEU A 47 5.63 -9.43 2.17
N GLU A 48 4.32 -9.35 2.36
CA GLU A 48 3.48 -8.37 1.64
C GLU A 48 3.71 -6.93 2.15
N ASN A 49 4.09 -6.81 3.42
CA ASN A 49 4.36 -5.58 4.17
C ASN A 49 5.84 -5.16 4.17
N ALA A 50 6.66 -5.67 3.24
CA ALA A 50 8.12 -5.50 3.25
C ALA A 50 8.59 -4.03 3.35
N LEU A 51 7.90 -3.11 2.68
CA LEU A 51 8.24 -1.68 2.69
C LEU A 51 7.97 -0.98 4.03
N SER A 52 7.15 -1.57 4.89
CA SER A 52 6.79 -1.01 6.20
C SER A 52 7.73 -1.48 7.31
N VAL A 53 8.37 -2.65 7.15
CA VAL A 53 9.26 -3.27 8.16
C VAL A 53 10.75 -3.04 7.92
N LEU A 54 11.13 -2.39 6.81
CA LEU A 54 12.52 -2.18 6.45
C LEU A 54 12.89 -0.69 6.44
N ALA A 55 13.95 -0.36 7.17
CA ALA A 55 14.60 0.92 7.04
C ALA A 55 15.48 0.91 5.77
N PRO A 56 15.49 1.98 4.95
CA PRO A 56 16.37 2.07 3.79
C PRO A 56 17.85 1.87 4.13
N GLN A 57 18.27 2.25 5.34
CA GLN A 57 19.62 2.10 5.85
C GLN A 57 20.04 0.64 6.05
N ASP A 58 19.07 -0.27 6.19
CA ASP A 58 19.30 -1.70 6.43
C ASP A 58 19.32 -2.52 5.13
N ILE A 59 19.00 -1.90 4.00
CA ILE A 59 18.95 -2.56 2.69
C ILE A 59 20.36 -2.61 2.09
N GLN A 60 20.76 -3.80 1.68
CA GLN A 60 21.98 -4.04 0.90
C GLN A 60 21.71 -3.92 -0.61
N SER A 61 20.66 -4.58 -1.09
CA SER A 61 20.25 -4.54 -2.49
C SER A 61 18.74 -4.64 -2.64
N VAL A 62 18.24 -4.06 -3.74
CA VAL A 62 16.87 -4.24 -4.22
C VAL A 62 16.94 -4.69 -5.67
N ASP A 63 16.54 -5.91 -5.94
CA ASP A 63 16.53 -6.51 -7.27
C ASP A 63 15.08 -6.67 -7.73
N VAL A 64 14.74 -6.13 -8.91
CA VAL A 64 13.38 -6.20 -9.45
C VAL A 64 13.34 -7.17 -10.63
N LEU A 65 12.69 -8.31 -10.44
CA LEU A 65 12.44 -9.30 -11.48
C LEU A 65 11.20 -8.89 -12.27
N LYS A 66 11.45 -8.51 -13.53
CA LYS A 66 10.41 -8.09 -14.48
C LYS A 66 10.07 -9.17 -15.52
N ASP A 67 10.96 -10.14 -15.66
CA ASP A 67 10.92 -11.14 -16.72
C ASP A 67 10.18 -12.41 -16.30
N ALA A 68 9.44 -13.01 -17.23
CA ALA A 68 8.57 -14.16 -17.03
C ALA A 68 9.30 -15.38 -16.45
N ALA A 69 10.49 -15.69 -16.99
CA ALA A 69 11.28 -16.83 -16.55
C ALA A 69 11.85 -16.63 -15.14
N ALA A 70 12.16 -15.38 -14.77
CA ALA A 70 12.66 -15.03 -13.46
C ALA A 70 11.55 -15.00 -12.39
N THR A 71 10.34 -14.58 -12.77
CA THR A 71 9.21 -14.48 -11.82
C THR A 71 8.43 -15.80 -11.67
N ALA A 72 8.42 -16.66 -12.69
CA ALA A 72 7.66 -17.92 -12.68
C ALA A 72 7.99 -18.85 -11.50
N ILE A 73 9.23 -18.84 -11.00
CA ILE A 73 9.62 -19.64 -9.84
C ILE A 73 8.91 -19.21 -8.54
N TYR A 74 8.47 -17.95 -8.46
CA TYR A 74 7.70 -17.38 -7.35
C TYR A 74 6.18 -17.58 -7.51
N GLY A 75 5.77 -18.29 -8.57
CA GLY A 75 4.39 -18.70 -8.79
C GLY A 75 3.46 -17.56 -9.13
N ALA A 76 2.17 -17.80 -8.87
CA ALA A 76 1.13 -16.85 -9.24
C ALA A 76 1.32 -15.44 -8.63
N ARG A 77 1.93 -15.36 -7.44
CA ARG A 77 2.17 -14.05 -6.81
C ARG A 77 3.29 -13.26 -7.49
N GLY A 78 4.15 -13.93 -8.27
CA GLY A 78 5.19 -13.28 -9.08
C GLY A 78 4.70 -12.72 -10.42
N ALA A 79 3.44 -12.95 -10.82
CA ALA A 79 2.91 -12.52 -12.13
C ALA A 79 3.02 -11.00 -12.36
N ASN A 80 2.90 -10.21 -11.29
CA ASN A 80 3.02 -8.75 -11.30
C ASN A 80 4.45 -8.24 -11.03
N GLY A 81 5.45 -9.11 -11.17
CA GLY A 81 6.84 -8.84 -10.84
C GLY A 81 7.21 -9.25 -9.41
N VAL A 82 8.51 -9.40 -9.16
CA VAL A 82 9.05 -9.75 -7.84
C VAL A 82 10.12 -8.74 -7.45
N VAL A 83 10.02 -8.17 -6.25
CA VAL A 83 11.01 -7.27 -5.66
C VAL A 83 11.75 -8.03 -4.58
N ILE A 84 12.99 -8.42 -4.85
CA ILE A 84 13.86 -9.11 -3.91
C ILE A 84 14.64 -8.04 -3.14
N ILE A 85 14.56 -8.11 -1.81
CA ILE A 85 15.29 -7.20 -0.92
C ILE A 85 16.26 -8.03 -0.09
N THR A 86 17.55 -7.69 -0.18
CA THR A 86 18.58 -8.27 0.66
C THR A 86 18.94 -7.28 1.75
N THR A 87 18.89 -7.71 3.02
CA THR A 87 19.32 -6.85 4.13
C THR A 87 20.83 -6.94 4.37
N LYS A 88 21.42 -5.90 4.95
CA LYS A 88 22.83 -5.87 5.29
C LYS A 88 23.18 -7.01 6.25
N LYS A 89 24.27 -7.71 5.93
CA LYS A 89 24.79 -8.83 6.74
C LYS A 89 25.88 -8.34 7.69
N GLY A 90 26.12 -9.11 8.74
CA GLY A 90 27.36 -9.00 9.51
C GLY A 90 28.57 -9.40 8.66
N PHE A 91 29.75 -9.08 9.16
CA PHE A 91 31.02 -9.50 8.56
C PHE A 91 31.88 -10.18 9.62
N GLU A 92 32.75 -11.09 9.20
CA GLU A 92 33.75 -11.69 10.09
C GLU A 92 34.79 -10.62 10.45
N GLY A 93 35.00 -10.39 11.74
CA GLY A 93 35.96 -9.42 12.24
C GLY A 93 35.45 -8.62 13.43
N ARG A 94 36.09 -7.48 13.66
CA ARG A 94 35.76 -6.60 14.80
C ARG A 94 34.34 -6.09 14.67
N THR A 95 33.60 -6.09 15.77
CA THR A 95 32.29 -5.45 15.85
C THR A 95 32.42 -3.97 15.49
N ALA A 96 31.66 -3.53 14.49
CA ALA A 96 31.51 -2.13 14.12
C ALA A 96 30.15 -1.61 14.57
N VAL A 97 30.16 -0.38 15.11
CA VAL A 97 28.97 0.37 15.46
C VAL A 97 28.89 1.57 14.52
N THR A 98 27.77 1.72 13.84
CA THR A 98 27.51 2.86 12.95
C THR A 98 26.28 3.61 13.44
N TYR A 99 26.35 4.93 13.44
CA TYR A 99 25.23 5.81 13.70
C TYR A 99 24.97 6.68 12.46
N ASN A 100 23.71 6.71 12.01
CA ASN A 100 23.25 7.57 10.93
C ASN A 100 22.12 8.47 11.46
N GLY A 101 22.33 9.77 11.39
CA GLY A 101 21.34 10.79 11.76
C GLY A 101 20.91 11.61 10.55
N PHE A 102 19.62 11.89 10.44
CA PHE A 102 19.04 12.81 9.45
C PHE A 102 18.06 13.75 10.13
N VAL A 103 18.09 15.03 9.76
CA VAL A 103 17.12 16.04 10.18
C VAL A 103 16.76 16.87 8.94
N GLY A 104 15.48 17.16 8.76
CA GLY A 104 14.97 17.95 7.65
C GLY A 104 13.65 18.65 8.01
N VAL A 105 13.26 19.62 7.18
CA VAL A 105 12.00 20.36 7.34
C VAL A 105 11.19 20.19 6.05
N ARG A 106 9.93 19.80 6.18
CA ARG A 106 8.97 19.68 5.08
C ARG A 106 8.03 20.87 5.07
N LYS A 107 7.68 21.33 3.88
CA LYS A 107 6.71 22.40 3.63
C LYS A 107 5.84 22.01 2.44
N ILE A 108 4.64 22.58 2.36
CA ILE A 108 3.80 22.46 1.17
C ILE A 108 4.52 23.10 -0.03
N VAL A 109 4.51 22.42 -1.18
CA VAL A 109 5.26 22.87 -2.38
C VAL A 109 4.38 23.69 -3.33
N LYS A 110 3.06 23.43 -3.32
CA LYS A 110 2.11 24.10 -4.20
C LYS A 110 0.74 24.17 -3.52
N THR A 111 0.14 25.35 -3.54
CA THR A 111 -1.23 25.63 -3.13
C THR A 111 -2.08 25.96 -4.36
N LEU A 112 -3.40 25.97 -4.20
CA LEU A 112 -4.32 26.51 -5.20
C LEU A 112 -4.48 28.02 -4.99
N ASP A 113 -4.60 28.78 -6.07
CA ASP A 113 -5.00 30.18 -5.98
C ASP A 113 -6.45 30.25 -5.48
N VAL A 114 -6.70 31.07 -4.46
CA VAL A 114 -8.02 31.25 -3.83
C VAL A 114 -8.45 32.71 -3.89
N LEU A 115 -9.76 32.94 -3.86
CA LEU A 115 -10.34 34.28 -3.95
C LEU A 115 -10.01 35.09 -2.70
N ASN A 116 -9.66 36.36 -2.88
CA ASN A 116 -9.61 37.32 -1.78
C ASN A 116 -11.05 37.72 -1.33
N PRO A 117 -11.23 38.45 -0.21
CA PRO A 117 -12.56 38.78 0.31
C PRO A 117 -13.47 39.51 -0.68
N GLY A 118 -12.92 40.44 -1.47
CA GLY A 118 -13.68 41.16 -2.49
C GLY A 118 -14.17 40.23 -3.59
N GLU A 119 -13.25 39.47 -4.19
CA GLU A 119 -13.56 38.52 -5.26
C GLU A 119 -14.54 37.44 -4.80
N PHE A 120 -14.40 36.95 -3.57
CA PHE A 120 -15.33 35.97 -3.00
C PHE A 120 -16.74 36.53 -2.88
N LEU A 121 -16.87 37.78 -2.41
CA LEU A 121 -18.18 38.42 -2.28
C LEU A 121 -18.81 38.74 -3.63
N ASP A 122 -18.01 39.13 -4.63
CA ASP A 122 -18.45 39.32 -6.01
C ASP A 122 -18.97 38.00 -6.60
N PHE A 123 -18.21 36.92 -6.45
CA PHE A 123 -18.62 35.59 -6.88
C PHE A 123 -19.93 35.13 -6.21
N GLN A 124 -20.06 35.34 -4.89
CA GLN A 124 -21.27 35.01 -4.15
C GLN A 124 -22.48 35.85 -4.61
N TYR A 125 -22.27 37.12 -4.94
CA TYR A 125 -23.29 38.00 -5.48
C TYR A 125 -23.73 37.57 -6.89
N GLU A 126 -22.78 37.31 -7.80
CA GLU A 126 -23.05 36.86 -9.18
C GLU A 126 -23.83 35.54 -9.21
N ARG A 127 -23.47 34.61 -8.31
CA ARG A 127 -24.22 33.36 -8.11
C ARG A 127 -25.65 33.64 -7.64
N ALA A 128 -25.83 34.56 -6.70
CA ALA A 128 -27.13 34.90 -6.13
C ALA A 128 -28.02 35.72 -7.08
N ALA A 129 -27.43 36.50 -7.98
CA ALA A 129 -28.15 37.33 -8.94
C ALA A 129 -28.98 36.53 -9.97
N ARG A 130 -28.81 35.20 -10.00
CA ARG A 130 -29.57 34.27 -10.87
C ARG A 130 -31.03 34.11 -10.47
N SER A 131 -31.41 34.44 -9.23
CA SER A 131 -32.79 34.40 -8.77
C SER A 131 -33.06 35.44 -7.68
N SER A 132 -34.29 35.97 -7.62
CA SER A 132 -34.67 36.93 -6.57
C SER A 132 -34.61 36.32 -5.16
N ALA A 133 -34.82 35.00 -5.05
CA ALA A 133 -34.73 34.27 -3.78
C ALA A 133 -33.28 34.18 -3.29
N ASP A 134 -32.35 33.78 -4.15
CA ASP A 134 -30.93 33.69 -3.79
C ASP A 134 -30.35 35.07 -3.49
N LEU A 135 -30.78 36.10 -4.23
CA LEU A 135 -30.40 37.48 -3.98
C LEU A 135 -30.89 37.99 -2.61
N ALA A 136 -32.09 37.57 -2.18
CA ALA A 136 -32.58 37.86 -0.83
C ALA A 136 -31.75 37.14 0.24
N THR A 137 -31.39 35.88 0.02
CA THR A 137 -30.49 35.12 0.91
C THR A 137 -29.11 35.79 1.00
N PHE A 138 -28.53 36.21 -0.13
CA PHE A 138 -27.26 36.94 -0.15
C PHE A 138 -27.35 38.24 0.65
N ARG A 139 -28.39 39.04 0.47
CA ARG A 139 -28.59 40.29 1.23
C ARG A 139 -28.75 40.03 2.72
N SER A 140 -29.49 39.00 3.11
CA SER A 140 -29.64 38.59 4.51
C SER A 140 -28.34 38.05 5.12
N ALA A 141 -27.51 37.43 4.28
CA ALA A 141 -26.27 36.79 4.69
C ALA A 141 -25.11 37.78 4.80
N TYR A 142 -24.93 38.66 3.83
CA TYR A 142 -23.75 39.53 3.70
C TYR A 142 -24.07 41.03 3.82
N GLY A 143 -25.36 41.40 3.81
CA GLY A 143 -25.80 42.78 4.03
C GLY A 143 -25.96 43.13 5.51
N SER A 144 -26.23 44.40 5.79
CA SER A 144 -26.40 44.90 7.17
C SER A 144 -27.67 44.33 7.81
N ARG A 145 -27.54 43.56 8.89
CA ARG A 145 -28.68 42.95 9.61
C ARG A 145 -29.33 43.89 10.64
N ASN A 146 -28.60 44.91 11.10
CA ASN A 146 -29.01 45.80 12.19
C ASN A 146 -29.10 47.27 11.76
N TYR A 147 -28.85 47.60 10.49
CA TYR A 147 -28.82 48.97 9.95
C TYR A 147 -27.83 49.91 10.66
N THR A 148 -26.91 49.40 11.48
CA THR A 148 -25.92 50.21 12.23
C THR A 148 -24.52 50.23 11.61
N GLY A 149 -24.35 49.67 10.40
CA GLY A 149 -23.08 49.74 9.65
C GLY A 149 -23.09 48.94 8.34
N ASP A 150 -22.14 49.24 7.44
CA ASP A 150 -21.95 48.55 6.16
C ASP A 150 -21.12 47.26 6.36
N THR A 151 -21.77 46.18 6.79
CA THR A 151 -21.14 44.87 7.00
C THR A 151 -20.54 44.29 5.72
N LEU A 152 -21.08 44.64 4.54
CA LEU A 152 -20.56 44.19 3.25
C LEU A 152 -19.22 44.86 2.94
N ALA A 153 -19.11 46.19 3.12
CA ALA A 153 -17.84 46.88 3.00
C ALA A 153 -16.82 46.41 4.03
N LEU A 154 -17.24 46.16 5.28
CA LEU A 154 -16.37 45.60 6.32
C LEU A 154 -15.87 44.20 5.98
N ALA A 155 -16.69 43.35 5.36
CA ALA A 155 -16.26 42.03 4.90
C ALA A 155 -15.30 42.12 3.71
N ARG A 156 -15.54 43.04 2.75
CA ARG A 156 -14.63 43.30 1.61
C ARG A 156 -13.26 43.81 2.04
N GLN A 157 -13.22 44.65 3.08
CA GLN A 157 -12.00 45.23 3.63
C GLN A 157 -11.34 44.36 4.72
N SER A 158 -11.96 43.22 5.06
CA SER A 158 -11.39 42.30 6.04
C SER A 158 -10.01 41.80 5.56
N PRO A 159 -9.06 41.57 6.48
CA PRO A 159 -7.83 40.88 6.15
C PRO A 159 -8.12 39.53 5.46
N PHE A 160 -7.38 39.26 4.39
CA PHE A 160 -7.41 37.99 3.68
C PHE A 160 -6.85 36.88 4.57
N VAL A 161 -7.57 35.77 4.65
CA VAL A 161 -7.11 34.54 5.30
C VAL A 161 -6.96 33.45 4.26
N ASP A 162 -5.71 33.02 4.03
CA ASP A 162 -5.42 31.82 3.27
C ASP A 162 -5.47 30.61 4.21
N TRP A 163 -6.62 29.93 4.20
CA TRP A 163 -6.81 28.72 4.99
C TRP A 163 -5.86 27.58 4.62
N GLN A 164 -5.32 27.53 3.41
CA GLN A 164 -4.30 26.55 3.05
C GLN A 164 -3.01 26.82 3.84
N ASN A 165 -2.64 28.09 4.01
CA ASN A 165 -1.51 28.46 4.84
C ASN A 165 -1.78 28.19 6.33
N GLU A 166 -2.99 28.46 6.83
CA GLU A 166 -3.33 28.17 8.24
C GLU A 166 -3.27 26.67 8.57
N VAL A 167 -3.75 25.81 7.65
CA VAL A 167 -3.82 24.36 7.87
C VAL A 167 -2.52 23.64 7.51
N PHE A 168 -1.81 24.09 6.46
CA PHE A 168 -0.66 23.42 5.87
C PHE A 168 0.64 24.25 5.88
N GLY A 169 0.64 25.47 6.42
CA GLY A 169 1.79 26.38 6.36
C GLY A 169 2.90 26.09 7.38
N ARG A 170 2.70 25.13 8.29
CA ARG A 170 3.73 24.83 9.30
C ARG A 170 4.97 24.18 8.68
N ASN A 171 6.13 24.57 9.21
CA ASN A 171 7.41 23.94 8.92
C ASN A 171 7.49 22.61 9.67
N ALA A 172 7.27 21.51 8.97
CA ALA A 172 7.11 20.21 9.58
C ALA A 172 8.48 19.51 9.76
N LEU A 173 8.97 19.43 11.00
CA LEU A 173 10.26 18.81 11.32
C LEU A 173 10.20 17.29 11.11
N GLN A 174 11.21 16.75 10.44
CA GLN A 174 11.45 15.32 10.30
C GLN A 174 12.86 14.98 10.80
N GLN A 175 12.96 13.87 11.52
CA GLN A 175 14.23 13.31 11.96
C GLN A 175 14.25 11.79 11.83
N THR A 176 15.43 11.25 11.62
CA THR A 176 15.68 9.80 11.59
C THR A 176 16.99 9.51 12.29
N HIS A 177 16.95 8.57 13.22
CA HIS A 177 18.13 8.08 13.94
C HIS A 177 18.21 6.58 13.71
N ASN A 178 19.35 6.12 13.21
CA ASN A 178 19.63 4.71 12.99
C ASN A 178 20.94 4.35 13.67
N VAL A 179 20.90 3.32 14.52
CA VAL A 179 22.08 2.74 15.17
C VAL A 179 22.17 1.30 14.70
N SER A 180 23.30 0.93 14.10
CA SER A 180 23.55 -0.44 13.67
C SER A 180 24.82 -1.01 14.26
N VAL A 181 24.76 -2.24 14.74
CA VAL A 181 25.89 -3.02 15.25
C VAL A 181 26.06 -4.26 14.36
N THR A 182 27.22 -4.40 13.76
CA THR A 182 27.54 -5.52 12.86
C THR A 182 28.87 -6.14 13.26
N GLY A 183 28.99 -7.46 13.21
CA GLY A 183 30.25 -8.14 13.50
C GLY A 183 30.12 -9.64 13.44
N GLY A 184 31.16 -10.35 13.87
CA GLY A 184 31.17 -11.80 13.81
C GLY A 184 32.54 -12.42 13.98
N GLY A 185 32.57 -13.68 14.39
CA GLY A 185 33.77 -14.53 14.37
C GLY A 185 33.79 -15.43 13.12
N LYS A 186 34.83 -16.26 13.00
CA LYS A 186 34.92 -17.24 11.90
C LYS A 186 33.69 -18.14 11.88
N GLY A 187 32.92 -18.10 10.80
CA GLY A 187 31.69 -18.87 10.63
C GLY A 187 30.45 -18.33 11.36
N THR A 188 30.52 -17.22 12.09
CA THR A 188 29.34 -16.63 12.76
C THR A 188 29.30 -15.14 12.53
N THR A 189 28.21 -14.63 11.95
CA THR A 189 28.03 -13.19 11.72
C THR A 189 26.67 -12.73 12.22
N PHE A 190 26.61 -11.49 12.70
CA PHE A 190 25.38 -10.88 13.16
C PHE A 190 25.29 -9.41 12.72
N SER A 191 24.05 -8.93 12.59
CA SER A 191 23.70 -7.54 12.35
C SER A 191 22.48 -7.20 13.20
N LEU A 192 22.53 -6.11 13.95
CA LEU A 192 21.41 -5.51 14.67
C LEU A 192 21.29 -4.07 14.21
N SER A 193 20.09 -3.64 13.85
CA SER A 193 19.77 -2.26 13.49
C SER A 193 18.52 -1.81 14.21
N LEU A 194 18.59 -0.61 14.80
CA LEU A 194 17.49 0.06 15.46
C LEU A 194 17.30 1.41 14.79
N THR A 195 16.10 1.66 14.28
CA THR A 195 15.76 2.92 13.61
C THR A 195 14.57 3.59 14.29
N SER A 196 14.67 4.89 14.52
CA SER A 196 13.57 5.75 14.97
C SER A 196 13.35 6.84 13.91
N ASN A 197 12.14 6.89 13.35
CA ASN A 197 11.70 7.93 12.44
C ASN A 197 10.62 8.75 13.16
N ARG A 198 10.81 10.07 13.26
CA ARG A 198 9.78 10.98 13.75
C ARG A 198 9.57 12.11 12.76
N GLU A 199 8.33 12.36 12.40
CA GLU A 199 7.96 13.39 11.44
C GLU A 199 6.69 14.10 11.90
N ALA A 200 6.75 15.41 12.08
CA ALA A 200 5.53 16.21 12.11
C ALA A 200 4.93 16.22 10.70
N GLY A 201 3.62 16.10 10.54
CA GLY A 201 2.99 16.25 9.22
C GLY A 201 2.92 17.71 8.77
N ILE A 202 2.55 17.98 7.52
CA ILE A 202 2.35 19.37 7.07
C ILE A 202 1.00 19.90 7.58
N GLN A 203 -0.03 19.07 7.61
CA GLN A 203 -1.34 19.41 8.15
C GLN A 203 -1.31 19.59 9.67
N LEU A 204 -2.06 20.54 10.23
CA LEU A 204 -2.27 20.64 11.68
C LEU A 204 -2.75 19.31 12.29
N ASN A 205 -2.35 19.05 13.55
CA ASN A 205 -2.70 17.84 14.31
C ASN A 205 -2.38 16.51 13.61
N SER A 206 -1.30 16.50 12.81
CA SER A 206 -0.80 15.27 12.19
C SER A 206 0.65 14.99 12.55
N ASP A 207 1.03 13.72 12.69
CA ASP A 207 2.41 13.32 12.90
C ASP A 207 2.59 11.84 12.61
N TYR A 208 3.85 11.43 12.59
CA TYR A 208 4.28 10.08 12.29
C TYR A 208 5.44 9.72 13.21
N ASP A 209 5.28 8.62 13.94
CA ASP A 209 6.33 8.00 14.73
C ASP A 209 6.45 6.53 14.31
N ARG A 210 7.67 6.11 13.98
CA ARG A 210 7.97 4.73 13.61
C ARG A 210 9.27 4.27 14.23
N LYS A 211 9.23 3.12 14.87
CA LYS A 211 10.39 2.42 15.41
C LYS A 211 10.55 1.08 14.72
N LEU A 212 11.74 0.83 14.20
CA LEU A 212 12.10 -0.39 13.51
C LEU A 212 13.24 -1.11 14.24
N LEU A 213 13.13 -2.43 14.27
CA LEU A 213 14.18 -3.35 14.69
C LEU A 213 14.46 -4.30 13.53
N ASN A 214 15.72 -4.51 13.20
CA ASN A 214 16.16 -5.53 12.25
C ASN A 214 17.35 -6.27 12.86
N PHE A 215 17.19 -7.57 13.08
CA PHE A 215 18.23 -8.46 13.58
C PHE A 215 18.44 -9.60 12.60
N ARG A 216 19.69 -9.89 12.30
CA ARG A 216 20.13 -10.97 11.44
C ARG A 216 21.28 -11.70 12.07
N PHE A 217 21.23 -13.02 12.01
CA PHE A 217 22.25 -13.93 12.51
C PHE A 217 22.47 -15.04 11.49
N ASP A 218 23.73 -15.29 11.10
CA ASP A 218 24.10 -16.39 10.22
C ASP A 218 25.26 -17.16 10.86
N HIS A 219 25.12 -18.50 10.92
CA HIS A 219 26.12 -19.39 11.49
C HIS A 219 26.40 -20.58 10.56
N LYS A 220 27.64 -20.69 10.09
CA LYS A 220 28.21 -21.85 9.43
C LYS A 220 28.80 -22.77 10.51
N ALA A 221 27.98 -23.70 10.99
CA ALA A 221 28.39 -24.68 12.00
C ALA A 221 29.53 -25.57 11.53
N ASN A 222 29.52 -25.97 10.25
CA ASN A 222 30.63 -26.63 9.56
C ASN A 222 30.47 -26.47 8.03
N ASP A 223 31.28 -27.17 7.23
CA ASP A 223 31.20 -27.08 5.76
C ASP A 223 29.90 -27.62 5.16
N LYS A 224 29.17 -28.47 5.89
CA LYS A 224 27.90 -29.06 5.46
C LYS A 224 26.69 -28.31 6.00
N LEU A 225 26.75 -27.78 7.22
CA LEU A 225 25.60 -27.22 7.92
C LEU A 225 25.74 -25.70 8.09
N ARG A 226 24.74 -24.96 7.58
CA ARG A 226 24.56 -23.54 7.81
C ARG A 226 23.16 -23.28 8.35
N VAL A 227 23.06 -22.41 9.33
CA VAL A 227 21.80 -21.95 9.90
C VAL A 227 21.77 -20.43 9.88
N GLY A 228 20.59 -19.85 9.74
CA GLY A 228 20.43 -18.43 9.91
C GLY A 228 19.05 -18.06 10.42
N PHE A 229 18.98 -16.89 11.03
CA PHE A 229 17.81 -16.38 11.72
C PHE A 229 17.69 -14.88 11.47
N ASN A 230 16.49 -14.42 11.14
CA ASN A 230 16.20 -12.99 10.96
C ASN A 230 14.95 -12.61 11.73
N VAL A 231 14.98 -11.49 12.42
CA VAL A 231 13.84 -10.90 13.14
C VAL A 231 13.69 -9.45 12.75
N ARG A 232 12.47 -9.03 12.47
CA ARG A 232 12.12 -7.64 12.18
C ARG A 232 10.92 -7.21 13.00
N GLY A 233 10.98 -6.00 13.52
CA GLY A 233 9.90 -5.39 14.29
C GLY A 233 9.57 -4.01 13.75
N ASN A 234 8.28 -3.66 13.73
CA ASN A 234 7.80 -2.32 13.46
C ASN A 234 6.75 -1.94 14.51
N ASP A 235 6.91 -0.78 15.12
CA ASP A 235 5.86 -0.12 15.91
C ASP A 235 5.69 1.28 15.33
N GLN A 236 4.51 1.53 14.76
CA GLN A 236 4.22 2.74 14.00
C GLN A 236 2.89 3.34 14.47
N ALA A 237 2.85 4.66 14.58
CA ALA A 237 1.64 5.45 14.74
C ALA A 237 1.61 6.57 13.69
N VAL A 238 0.47 6.71 13.02
CA VAL A 238 0.14 7.84 12.15
C VAL A 238 -1.02 8.57 12.80
N ASN A 239 -0.81 9.84 13.13
CA ASN A 239 -1.83 10.72 13.69
C ASN A 239 -2.28 11.73 12.63
N GLY A 240 -3.56 12.09 12.67
CA GLY A 240 -4.13 13.17 11.87
C GLY A 240 -5.20 12.70 10.90
N ALA A 241 -6.14 13.59 10.61
CA ALA A 241 -7.36 13.22 9.88
C ALA A 241 -7.19 13.12 8.35
N GLY A 242 -5.99 13.45 7.82
CA GLY A 242 -5.74 13.52 6.39
C GLY A 242 -6.54 14.61 5.70
N THR A 243 -6.50 14.65 4.37
CA THR A 243 -7.20 15.67 3.56
C THR A 243 -8.48 15.16 2.91
N ALA A 244 -8.64 13.85 2.82
CA ALA A 244 -9.83 13.16 2.35
C ALA A 244 -10.36 12.21 3.43
N SER A 245 -11.68 12.04 3.49
CA SER A 245 -12.30 10.86 4.11
C SER A 245 -13.05 10.12 3.00
N GLY A 246 -12.95 8.78 2.96
CA GLY A 246 -13.84 8.00 2.09
C GLY A 246 -15.28 8.24 2.54
N GLY A 247 -16.12 8.81 1.66
CA GLY A 247 -17.49 9.17 2.01
C GLY A 247 -18.07 10.30 1.17
N LEU A 248 -19.12 10.93 1.70
CA LEU A 248 -19.86 12.04 1.09
C LEU A 248 -18.95 13.24 0.82
N ALA A 249 -19.24 14.04 -0.21
CA ALA A 249 -18.50 15.27 -0.50
C ALA A 249 -18.48 16.27 0.67
N SER A 250 -19.43 16.17 1.61
CA SER A 250 -19.53 16.96 2.83
C SER A 250 -18.48 16.61 3.91
N SER A 251 -17.81 15.46 3.82
CA SER A 251 -16.75 15.05 4.76
C SER A 251 -15.32 15.26 4.22
N SER A 252 -15.19 15.89 3.05
CA SER A 252 -13.90 16.30 2.49
C SER A 252 -13.31 17.48 3.26
N ARG A 253 -12.12 17.31 3.84
CA ARG A 253 -11.43 18.36 4.62
C ARG A 253 -10.79 19.39 3.72
N LEU A 254 -10.25 18.96 2.58
CA LEU A 254 -9.67 19.88 1.61
C LEU A 254 -10.71 20.87 1.05
N LYS A 255 -11.99 20.45 0.92
CA LYS A 255 -13.10 21.34 0.57
C LYS A 255 -13.22 22.49 1.59
N ASN A 256 -13.20 22.17 2.88
CA ASN A 256 -13.22 23.17 3.96
C ASN A 256 -11.99 24.07 3.94
N THR A 257 -10.83 23.60 3.49
CA THR A 257 -9.64 24.46 3.40
C THR A 257 -9.66 25.37 2.17
N VAL A 258 -10.15 24.90 1.02
CA VAL A 258 -10.07 25.67 -0.23
C VAL A 258 -11.29 26.57 -0.46
N GLN A 259 -12.48 26.18 0.01
CA GLN A 259 -13.74 26.87 -0.30
C GLN A 259 -14.29 27.71 0.85
N TYR A 260 -13.70 27.65 2.05
CA TYR A 260 -14.18 28.44 3.19
C TYR A 260 -13.96 29.93 2.92
N ARG A 261 -14.83 30.76 3.47
CA ARG A 261 -14.79 32.21 3.19
C ARG A 261 -13.42 32.79 3.58
N PRO A 262 -12.83 33.68 2.79
CA PRO A 262 -11.44 34.12 2.97
C PRO A 262 -11.29 35.29 3.97
N PHE A 263 -12.22 35.43 4.92
CA PHE A 263 -12.26 36.54 5.87
C PHE A 263 -12.86 36.12 7.23
N THR A 264 -12.52 36.91 8.27
CA THR A 264 -12.79 36.56 9.67
C THR A 264 -13.98 37.31 10.26
N ASN A 265 -14.43 38.40 9.64
CA ASN A 265 -15.55 39.19 10.15
C ASN A 265 -16.86 38.39 10.14
N ASN A 266 -17.56 38.43 11.26
CA ASN A 266 -18.90 37.87 11.40
C ASN A 266 -19.86 38.63 10.48
N LEU A 267 -20.62 37.84 9.71
CA LEU A 267 -21.53 38.29 8.69
C LEU A 267 -22.74 39.10 9.24
N GLY A 268 -23.10 38.93 10.52
CA GLY A 268 -24.20 39.63 11.18
C GLY A 268 -23.80 40.80 12.07
N THR A 269 -22.58 40.80 12.63
CA THR A 269 -22.13 41.81 13.62
C THR A 269 -20.94 42.64 13.18
N GLY A 270 -20.22 42.23 12.12
CA GLY A 270 -18.99 42.89 11.67
C GLY A 270 -17.78 42.66 12.60
N VAL A 271 -17.93 41.86 13.67
CA VAL A 271 -16.87 41.56 14.63
C VAL A 271 -16.01 40.41 14.12
N ALA A 272 -14.68 40.51 14.24
CA ALA A 272 -13.77 39.41 13.90
C ALA A 272 -14.07 38.16 14.74
N ILE A 273 -14.23 37.02 14.06
CA ILE A 273 -14.46 35.72 14.70
C ILE A 273 -13.11 35.10 15.07
N ASP A 274 -13.06 34.51 16.26
CA ASP A 274 -11.95 33.65 16.68
C ASP A 274 -11.88 32.42 15.75
N LEU A 275 -10.76 32.26 15.07
CA LEU A 275 -10.53 31.19 14.09
C LEU A 275 -10.53 29.79 14.71
N THR A 276 -10.49 29.69 16.04
CA THR A 276 -10.58 28.42 16.79
C THR A 276 -12.02 28.06 17.19
N GLN A 277 -13.00 28.92 16.92
CA GLN A 277 -14.40 28.70 17.26
C GLN A 277 -15.25 28.32 16.05
N PRO A 278 -16.27 27.47 16.21
CA PRO A 278 -17.20 27.14 15.13
C PRO A 278 -18.05 28.37 14.74
N ASP A 279 -18.25 28.56 13.44
CA ASP A 279 -19.17 29.56 12.90
C ASP A 279 -20.47 28.89 12.42
N GLU A 280 -21.48 28.91 13.29
CA GLU A 280 -22.76 28.26 13.00
C GLU A 280 -23.54 28.97 11.89
N ASP A 281 -23.50 30.31 11.86
CA ASP A 281 -24.17 31.13 10.85
C ASP A 281 -23.63 30.80 9.45
N TYR A 282 -22.30 30.71 9.30
CA TYR A 282 -21.68 30.37 8.02
C TYR A 282 -21.87 28.89 7.65
N TYR A 283 -21.84 27.99 8.61
CA TYR A 283 -22.14 26.58 8.38
C TYR A 283 -23.55 26.38 7.80
N LEU A 284 -24.55 27.03 8.40
CA LEU A 284 -25.92 27.01 7.90
C LEU A 284 -26.03 27.68 6.52
N LEU A 285 -25.44 28.86 6.35
CA LEU A 285 -25.45 29.60 5.09
C LEU A 285 -24.82 28.81 3.92
N SER A 286 -23.75 28.06 4.19
CA SER A 286 -23.01 27.31 3.18
C SER A 286 -23.64 25.94 2.86
N GLY A 287 -24.79 25.60 3.45
CA GLY A 287 -25.58 24.42 3.11
C GLY A 287 -25.84 23.45 4.26
N GLY A 288 -25.70 23.88 5.52
CA GLY A 288 -26.05 23.10 6.71
C GLY A 288 -25.36 21.74 6.72
N SER A 289 -26.11 20.63 6.65
CA SER A 289 -25.55 19.26 6.61
C SER A 289 -24.51 18.98 5.51
N SER A 290 -24.41 19.84 4.49
CA SER A 290 -23.34 19.84 3.47
C SER A 290 -22.47 21.10 3.46
N GLY A 291 -22.66 21.95 4.46
CA GLY A 291 -21.99 23.22 4.67
C GLY A 291 -20.50 23.08 4.97
N LEU A 292 -19.83 24.21 4.88
CA LEU A 292 -18.41 24.36 5.14
C LEU A 292 -18.18 24.64 6.62
N ILE A 293 -17.21 23.95 7.21
CA ILE A 293 -16.79 24.13 8.60
C ILE A 293 -15.41 24.78 8.57
N ASN A 294 -15.12 25.66 9.52
CA ASN A 294 -13.80 26.26 9.66
C ASN A 294 -12.73 25.14 9.69
N PRO A 295 -11.74 25.18 8.79
CA PRO A 295 -10.81 24.08 8.62
C PRO A 295 -9.85 23.88 9.81
N ILE A 296 -9.59 24.92 10.61
CA ILE A 296 -8.83 24.78 11.87
C ILE A 296 -9.68 24.04 12.90
N VAL A 297 -10.95 24.44 13.05
CA VAL A 297 -11.90 23.84 14.00
C VAL A 297 -12.09 22.36 13.70
N VAL A 298 -12.33 21.99 12.43
CA VAL A 298 -12.52 20.58 12.08
C VAL A 298 -11.24 19.76 12.29
N ALA A 299 -10.07 20.32 11.99
CA ALA A 299 -8.78 19.64 12.23
C ALA A 299 -8.50 19.41 13.72
N GLN A 300 -9.04 20.25 14.61
CA GLN A 300 -8.95 20.08 16.07
C GLN A 300 -10.07 19.19 16.65
N ALA A 301 -11.23 19.18 16.01
CA ALA A 301 -12.41 18.43 16.45
C ALA A 301 -12.36 16.93 16.07
N GLU A 302 -11.42 16.53 15.22
CA GLU A 302 -11.25 15.16 14.78
C GLU A 302 -9.96 14.54 15.34
N TYR A 303 -10.13 13.40 15.99
CA TYR A 303 -9.02 12.56 16.41
C TYR A 303 -8.95 11.34 15.51
N ARG A 304 -7.80 11.11 14.89
CA ARG A 304 -7.53 9.96 14.01
C ARG A 304 -6.14 9.42 14.32
N VAL A 305 -6.08 8.17 14.74
CA VAL A 305 -4.82 7.50 15.06
C VAL A 305 -4.83 6.09 14.47
N ASN A 306 -3.86 5.81 13.61
CA ASN A 306 -3.64 4.51 13.02
C ASN A 306 -2.35 3.92 13.59
N LYS A 307 -2.49 2.89 14.42
CA LYS A 307 -1.37 2.13 15.00
C LYS A 307 -1.17 0.85 14.19
N THR A 308 0.07 0.62 13.77
CA THR A 308 0.47 -0.59 13.04
C THR A 308 1.66 -1.23 13.75
N ARG A 309 1.52 -2.49 14.11
CA ARG A 309 2.58 -3.31 14.70
C ARG A 309 2.86 -4.51 13.82
N LEU A 310 4.13 -4.71 13.47
CA LEU A 310 4.57 -5.84 12.67
C LEU A 310 5.67 -6.58 13.42
N ALA A 311 5.58 -7.90 13.44
CA ALA A 311 6.64 -8.78 13.89
C ALA A 311 6.86 -9.86 12.84
N ASN A 312 8.05 -9.89 12.25
CA ASN A 312 8.47 -10.92 11.33
C ASN A 312 9.64 -11.68 11.92
N ALA A 313 9.58 -13.01 11.85
CA ALA A 313 10.70 -13.87 12.20
C ALA A 313 10.87 -14.94 11.12
N SER A 314 12.11 -15.28 10.81
CA SER A 314 12.43 -16.33 9.86
C SER A 314 13.68 -17.07 10.27
N ALA A 315 13.72 -18.35 9.95
CA ALA A 315 14.89 -19.19 10.14
C ALA A 315 15.12 -20.02 8.88
N TYR A 316 16.38 -20.35 8.60
CA TYR A 316 16.70 -21.33 7.59
C TYR A 316 17.77 -22.30 8.09
N VAL A 317 17.69 -23.52 7.58
CA VAL A 317 18.71 -24.56 7.73
C VAL A 317 19.11 -25.01 6.34
N SER A 318 20.39 -24.97 6.05
CA SER A 318 20.99 -25.43 4.81
C SER A 318 21.96 -26.56 5.10
N TYR A 319 21.72 -27.73 4.52
CA TYR A 319 22.55 -28.91 4.67
C TYR A 319 23.06 -29.38 3.30
N SER A 320 24.38 -29.40 3.13
CA SER A 320 25.05 -29.94 1.95
C SER A 320 25.40 -31.41 2.18
N PHE A 321 24.61 -32.31 1.60
CA PHE A 321 24.91 -33.75 1.61
C PHE A 321 26.22 -34.03 0.87
N LEU A 322 26.38 -33.36 -0.27
CA LEU A 322 27.57 -33.32 -1.11
C LEU A 322 27.86 -31.85 -1.47
N PRO A 323 29.10 -31.49 -1.89
CA PRO A 323 29.37 -30.15 -2.40
C PRO A 323 28.47 -29.75 -3.58
N SER A 324 27.97 -30.74 -4.32
CA SER A 324 27.04 -30.58 -5.45
C SER A 324 25.56 -30.68 -5.06
N LEU A 325 25.20 -31.12 -3.85
CA LEU A 325 23.80 -31.40 -3.46
C LEU A 325 23.47 -30.77 -2.11
N THR A 326 22.61 -29.75 -2.12
CA THR A 326 22.25 -28.97 -0.92
C THR A 326 20.74 -28.89 -0.76
N LEU A 327 20.25 -29.21 0.44
CA LEU A 327 18.88 -28.93 0.86
C LEU A 327 18.84 -27.67 1.71
N ARG A 328 17.96 -26.74 1.39
CA ARG A 328 17.66 -25.57 2.21
C ARG A 328 16.19 -25.58 2.60
N SER A 329 15.91 -25.63 3.90
CA SER A 329 14.59 -25.41 4.47
C SER A 329 14.53 -24.01 5.07
N THR A 330 13.48 -23.25 4.77
CA THR A 330 13.23 -21.90 5.29
C THR A 330 11.84 -21.87 5.89
N PHE A 331 11.71 -21.33 7.09
CA PHE A 331 10.45 -21.11 7.78
C PHE A 331 10.33 -19.63 8.11
N GLY A 332 9.15 -19.06 7.93
CA GLY A 332 8.86 -17.66 8.22
C GLY A 332 7.48 -17.49 8.83
N ILE A 333 7.40 -16.57 9.79
CA ILE A 333 6.19 -16.10 10.42
C ILE A 333 6.15 -14.57 10.31
N ASP A 334 5.01 -14.02 9.94
CA ASP A 334 4.76 -12.58 9.93
C ASP A 334 3.43 -12.32 10.62
N TYR A 335 3.43 -11.41 11.58
CA TYR A 335 2.27 -11.02 12.35
C TYR A 335 2.07 -9.51 12.22
N LEU A 336 0.93 -9.13 11.65
CA LEU A 336 0.47 -7.75 11.53
C LEU A 336 -0.68 -7.53 12.50
N ASN A 337 -0.61 -6.46 13.27
CA ASN A 337 -1.72 -5.95 14.05
C ASN A 337 -1.95 -4.48 13.72
N THR A 338 -3.19 -4.15 13.37
CA THR A 338 -3.63 -2.78 13.11
C THR A 338 -4.69 -2.37 14.11
N ARG A 339 -4.63 -1.12 14.53
CA ARG A 339 -5.66 -0.49 15.36
C ARG A 339 -5.88 0.93 14.88
N ALA A 340 -7.04 1.18 14.31
CA ALA A 340 -7.47 2.50 13.83
C ALA A 340 -8.54 3.04 14.79
N GLU A 341 -8.27 4.22 15.32
CA GLU A 341 -9.11 4.96 16.26
C GLU A 341 -9.58 6.24 15.58
N ALA A 342 -10.89 6.43 15.50
CA ALA A 342 -11.49 7.62 14.92
C ALA A 342 -12.54 8.20 15.85
N PHE A 343 -12.39 9.46 16.26
CA PHE A 343 -13.36 10.19 17.06
C PHE A 343 -13.72 11.54 16.43
N ASN A 344 -15.01 11.87 16.45
CA ASN A 344 -15.56 13.10 15.91
C ASN A 344 -16.25 13.86 17.03
N ASN A 345 -15.80 15.08 17.32
CA ASN A 345 -16.47 15.97 18.27
C ASN A 345 -17.75 16.57 17.65
N LYS A 346 -18.62 17.15 18.48
CA LYS A 346 -19.93 17.74 18.15
C LYS A 346 -19.92 18.74 16.98
N THR A 347 -18.80 19.41 16.75
CA THR A 347 -18.67 20.45 15.71
C THR A 347 -18.43 19.88 14.32
N THR A 348 -18.05 18.61 14.20
CA THR A 348 -17.78 17.93 12.93
C THR A 348 -19.06 17.65 12.13
N GLY A 349 -18.94 17.52 10.81
CA GLY A 349 -20.09 17.15 9.96
C GLY A 349 -20.71 15.79 10.31
N VAL A 350 -19.89 14.80 10.69
CA VAL A 350 -20.36 13.46 11.09
C VAL A 350 -21.18 13.54 12.38
N ALA A 351 -20.70 14.25 13.39
CA ALA A 351 -21.46 14.41 14.64
C ALA A 351 -22.77 15.17 14.43
N ARG A 352 -22.76 16.22 13.60
CA ARG A 352 -23.98 17.00 13.26
C ARG A 352 -25.05 16.15 12.56
N GLN A 353 -24.65 15.21 11.69
CA GLN A 353 -25.58 14.24 11.09
C GLN A 353 -26.17 13.26 12.12
N ASN A 354 -25.51 13.09 13.26
CA ASN A 354 -25.96 12.23 14.37
C ASN A 354 -26.48 13.08 15.55
N GLY A 355 -27.21 14.15 15.24
CA GLY A 355 -27.87 14.99 16.26
C GLY A 355 -26.92 15.92 17.04
N GLY A 356 -25.71 16.15 16.54
CA GLY A 356 -24.68 16.94 17.22
C GLY A 356 -23.95 16.20 18.33
N PHE A 357 -24.17 14.89 18.49
CA PHE A 357 -23.45 14.09 19.47
C PHE A 357 -22.14 13.57 18.90
N PRO A 358 -21.06 13.53 19.70
CA PRO A 358 -19.82 12.89 19.29
C PRO A 358 -20.00 11.42 18.89
N THR A 359 -19.12 10.97 18.00
CA THR A 359 -19.11 9.60 17.47
C THR A 359 -17.70 9.03 17.52
N ALA A 360 -17.57 7.72 17.70
CA ALA A 360 -16.30 7.03 17.57
C ALA A 360 -16.39 5.74 16.76
N THR A 361 -15.29 5.38 16.13
CA THR A 361 -15.08 4.11 15.44
C THR A 361 -13.74 3.52 15.87
N LEU A 362 -13.76 2.24 16.21
CA LEU A 362 -12.58 1.44 16.51
C LEU A 362 -12.54 0.26 15.53
N ASN A 363 -11.51 0.23 14.70
CA ASN A 363 -11.25 -0.91 13.81
C ASN A 363 -9.96 -1.59 14.27
N THR A 364 -10.03 -2.88 14.56
CA THR A 364 -8.85 -3.69 14.85
C THR A 364 -8.72 -4.79 13.80
N GLY A 365 -7.49 -5.11 13.45
CA GLY A 365 -7.16 -6.16 12.50
C GLY A 365 -5.97 -6.94 12.98
N SER A 366 -5.97 -8.25 12.76
CA SER A 366 -4.76 -9.06 12.87
C SER A 366 -4.59 -9.94 11.64
N GLN A 367 -3.36 -10.08 11.17
CA GLN A 367 -3.02 -11.00 10.10
C GLN A 367 -1.82 -11.83 10.54
N LEU A 368 -1.98 -13.16 10.51
CA LEU A 368 -0.91 -14.11 10.72
C LEU A 368 -0.57 -14.80 9.41
N THR A 369 0.67 -14.65 8.97
CA THR A 369 1.23 -15.30 7.79
C THR A 369 2.24 -16.35 8.22
N LEU A 370 2.08 -17.57 7.72
CA LEU A 370 3.04 -18.66 7.84
C LEU A 370 3.55 -19.05 6.47
N ASN A 371 4.86 -19.15 6.32
CA ASN A 371 5.49 -19.67 5.12
C ASN A 371 6.55 -20.73 5.44
N ASN A 372 6.62 -21.73 4.58
CA ASN A 372 7.66 -22.74 4.62
C ASN A 372 8.09 -23.09 3.20
N SER A 373 9.39 -23.12 2.96
CA SER A 373 9.97 -23.45 1.65
C SER A 373 11.09 -24.46 1.84
N ASN A 374 11.01 -25.59 1.14
CA ASN A 374 12.02 -26.63 1.12
C ASN A 374 12.57 -26.76 -0.30
N VAL A 375 13.87 -26.57 -0.47
CA VAL A 375 14.52 -26.46 -1.77
C VAL A 375 15.75 -27.35 -1.81
N LEU A 376 15.73 -28.35 -2.69
CA LEU A 376 16.88 -29.19 -3.00
C LEU A 376 17.54 -28.69 -4.29
N THR A 377 18.84 -28.42 -4.24
CA THR A 377 19.63 -27.94 -5.38
C THR A 377 20.75 -28.93 -5.69
N TYR A 378 20.92 -29.25 -6.97
CA TYR A 378 22.00 -30.08 -7.49
C TYR A 378 22.77 -29.34 -8.58
N LYS A 379 24.10 -29.25 -8.44
CA LYS A 379 24.99 -28.62 -9.42
C LYS A 379 26.05 -29.59 -9.92
N LEU A 380 26.16 -29.75 -11.23
CA LEU A 380 27.15 -30.58 -11.91
C LEU A 380 27.91 -29.76 -12.94
N VAL A 381 29.24 -29.79 -12.88
CA VAL A 381 30.12 -29.17 -13.89
C VAL A 381 30.92 -30.30 -14.55
N LYS A 382 30.81 -30.44 -15.88
CA LYS A 382 31.53 -31.44 -16.68
C LYS A 382 32.11 -30.80 -17.94
N GLY A 383 33.41 -30.52 -17.91
CA GLY A 383 34.09 -29.81 -19.01
C GLY A 383 33.47 -28.43 -19.22
N LYS A 384 32.97 -28.16 -20.42
CA LYS A 384 32.29 -26.90 -20.78
C LYS A 384 30.81 -26.85 -20.39
N HIS A 385 30.27 -27.91 -19.80
CA HIS A 385 28.85 -27.98 -19.46
C HIS A 385 28.65 -27.72 -17.96
N THR A 386 27.75 -26.82 -17.62
CA THR A 386 27.25 -26.64 -16.25
C THR A 386 25.74 -26.91 -16.22
N PHE A 387 25.33 -27.82 -15.35
CA PHE A 387 23.94 -28.12 -15.06
C PHE A 387 23.63 -27.71 -13.62
N ASP A 388 22.56 -26.94 -13.42
CA ASP A 388 22.06 -26.54 -12.11
C ASP A 388 20.55 -26.84 -12.08
N ALA A 389 20.17 -27.79 -11.24
CA ALA A 389 18.81 -28.27 -11.10
C ALA A 389 18.31 -27.97 -9.69
N LEU A 390 17.05 -27.56 -9.59
CA LEU A 390 16.38 -27.26 -8.34
C LEU A 390 15.02 -27.96 -8.32
N LEU A 391 14.68 -28.55 -7.18
CA LEU A 391 13.35 -29.06 -6.85
C LEU A 391 12.89 -28.41 -5.55
N GLY A 392 11.68 -27.89 -5.53
CA GLY A 392 11.16 -27.12 -4.40
C GLY A 392 9.70 -27.42 -4.08
N GLN A 393 9.36 -27.26 -2.81
CA GLN A 393 8.01 -27.25 -2.28
C GLN A 393 7.83 -26.01 -1.41
N GLU A 394 6.64 -25.41 -1.46
CA GLU A 394 6.31 -24.23 -0.68
C GLU A 394 4.88 -24.31 -0.12
N LEU A 395 4.73 -23.92 1.14
CA LEU A 395 3.44 -23.69 1.80
C LEU A 395 3.36 -22.22 2.21
N TYR A 396 2.22 -21.60 1.94
CA TYR A 396 1.92 -20.25 2.37
C TYR A 396 0.48 -20.17 2.88
N GLN A 397 0.31 -19.62 4.07
CA GLN A 397 -1.00 -19.43 4.69
C GLN A 397 -1.08 -18.04 5.31
N THR A 398 -2.20 -17.37 5.11
CA THR A 398 -2.56 -16.13 5.82
C THR A 398 -3.90 -16.32 6.51
N GLN A 399 -4.01 -15.88 7.75
CA GLN A 399 -5.26 -15.76 8.48
C GLN A 399 -5.49 -14.29 8.80
N THR A 400 -6.58 -13.69 8.32
CA THR A 400 -6.91 -12.29 8.63
C THR A 400 -8.18 -12.23 9.47
N THR A 401 -8.11 -11.61 10.63
CA THR A 401 -9.27 -11.33 11.49
C THR A 401 -9.47 -9.82 11.60
N THR A 402 -10.73 -9.38 11.59
CA THR A 402 -11.06 -7.96 11.81
C THR A 402 -12.20 -7.81 12.81
N LEU A 403 -12.23 -6.68 13.51
CA LEU A 403 -13.34 -6.21 14.30
C LEU A 403 -13.56 -4.74 13.99
N ASN A 404 -14.80 -4.37 13.67
CA ASN A 404 -15.20 -2.98 13.50
C ASN A 404 -16.32 -2.66 14.49
N ALA A 405 -16.10 -1.66 15.33
CA ALA A 405 -17.08 -1.17 16.28
C ALA A 405 -17.28 0.33 16.05
N SER A 406 -18.54 0.77 15.99
CA SER A 406 -18.89 2.19 15.94
C SER A 406 -19.87 2.51 17.05
N THR A 407 -19.70 3.69 17.62
CA THR A 407 -20.50 4.17 18.74
C THR A 407 -20.90 5.61 18.47
N PHE A 408 -22.20 5.87 18.44
CA PHE A 408 -22.79 7.20 18.23
C PHE A 408 -23.42 7.70 19.52
N TYR A 409 -23.85 8.96 19.57
CA TYR A 409 -24.56 9.50 20.74
C TYR A 409 -23.73 9.47 22.03
N LEU A 410 -22.43 9.76 21.92
CA LEU A 410 -21.54 9.88 23.07
C LEU A 410 -21.80 11.20 23.83
N PRO A 411 -21.43 11.30 25.12
CA PRO A 411 -21.54 12.55 25.89
C PRO A 411 -20.83 13.73 25.21
N LEU A 412 -21.41 14.93 25.32
CA LEU A 412 -20.97 16.12 24.58
C LEU A 412 -19.57 16.63 24.99
N ASP A 413 -19.15 16.33 26.20
CA ASP A 413 -17.86 16.71 26.81
C ASP A 413 -16.84 15.57 26.80
N ILE A 414 -17.16 14.44 26.16
CA ILE A 414 -16.27 13.28 26.14
C ILE A 414 -14.98 13.57 25.35
N THR A 415 -13.86 13.05 25.85
CA THR A 415 -12.57 13.13 25.17
C THR A 415 -12.26 11.84 24.40
N PRO A 416 -11.45 11.91 23.32
CA PRO A 416 -11.01 10.70 22.60
C PRO A 416 -10.40 9.65 23.53
N GLU A 417 -9.58 10.07 24.50
CA GLU A 417 -8.90 9.18 25.44
C GLU A 417 -9.92 8.40 26.28
N SER A 418 -10.94 9.08 26.80
CA SER A 418 -12.01 8.47 27.60
C SER A 418 -12.83 7.48 26.76
N VAL A 419 -13.15 7.83 25.50
CA VAL A 419 -13.93 6.96 24.60
C VAL A 419 -13.17 5.66 24.28
N PHE A 420 -11.88 5.73 23.96
CA PHE A 420 -11.11 4.54 23.60
C PHE A 420 -10.63 3.74 24.82
N ALA A 421 -10.75 4.29 26.03
CA ALA A 421 -10.64 3.54 27.28
C ALA A 421 -11.92 2.75 27.58
N ASN A 422 -13.11 3.28 27.27
CA ASN A 422 -14.38 2.59 27.43
C ASN A 422 -15.40 3.05 26.37
N LEU A 423 -15.64 2.23 25.33
CA LEU A 423 -16.56 2.58 24.24
C LEU A 423 -18.04 2.57 24.66
N ASN A 424 -18.41 1.89 25.76
CA ASN A 424 -19.80 1.71 26.17
C ASN A 424 -20.33 2.88 27.02
N GLN A 425 -20.02 4.12 26.61
CA GLN A 425 -20.43 5.36 27.29
C GLN A 425 -21.57 6.10 26.57
N ALA A 426 -22.02 5.57 25.43
CA ALA A 426 -23.05 6.21 24.65
C ALA A 426 -24.46 5.93 25.16
N GLN A 427 -25.34 6.92 24.99
CA GLN A 427 -26.76 6.80 25.26
C GLN A 427 -27.54 7.21 24.02
N ALA A 428 -28.05 6.23 23.28
CA ALA A 428 -28.87 6.52 22.10
C ALA A 428 -30.20 7.17 22.53
N PRO A 429 -30.64 8.26 21.85
CA PRO A 429 -31.97 8.82 22.08
C PRO A 429 -33.08 7.81 21.78
N ALA A 430 -34.28 8.04 22.34
CA ALA A 430 -35.43 7.17 22.10
C ALA A 430 -35.70 6.99 20.59
N GLY A 431 -35.86 5.75 20.15
CA GLY A 431 -36.06 5.39 18.74
C GLY A 431 -34.79 5.23 17.90
N PHE A 432 -33.61 5.52 18.48
CA PHE A 432 -32.32 5.30 17.83
C PHE A 432 -31.57 4.13 18.49
N ILE A 433 -30.74 3.44 17.71
CA ILE A 433 -29.94 2.30 18.17
C ILE A 433 -28.46 2.53 17.85
N GLN A 434 -27.59 1.88 18.63
CA GLN A 434 -26.17 1.83 18.32
C GLN A 434 -25.91 0.94 17.10
N PRO A 435 -24.94 1.29 16.25
CA PRO A 435 -24.45 0.37 15.22
C PRO A 435 -23.97 -0.94 15.86
N SER A 436 -24.34 -2.08 15.27
CA SER A 436 -23.84 -3.38 15.73
C SER A 436 -22.39 -3.58 15.32
N PRO A 437 -21.53 -4.13 16.19
CA PRO A 437 -20.15 -4.47 15.82
C PRO A 437 -20.14 -5.58 14.77
N THR A 438 -19.10 -5.60 13.94
CA THR A 438 -18.88 -6.67 12.95
C THR A 438 -17.51 -7.31 13.17
N THR A 439 -17.43 -8.60 12.84
CA THR A 439 -16.18 -9.35 12.81
C THR A 439 -16.05 -10.12 11.51
N SER A 440 -14.82 -10.43 11.12
CA SER A 440 -14.54 -11.31 9.98
C SER A 440 -13.35 -12.20 10.28
N ASP A 441 -13.33 -13.39 9.67
CA ASP A 441 -12.21 -14.32 9.72
C ASP A 441 -11.98 -14.94 8.33
N ASP A 442 -10.83 -14.66 7.70
CA ASP A 442 -10.54 -15.04 6.31
C ASP A 442 -9.22 -15.85 6.18
N PRO A 443 -9.31 -17.19 6.03
CA PRO A 443 -8.15 -18.06 5.78
C PRO A 443 -7.83 -18.17 4.29
N ASN A 444 -6.58 -17.85 3.91
CA ASN A 444 -6.06 -18.11 2.56
C ASN A 444 -4.86 -19.04 2.61
N ARG A 445 -4.82 -20.02 1.71
CA ARG A 445 -3.81 -21.09 1.68
C ARG A 445 -3.36 -21.38 0.25
N ILE A 446 -2.06 -21.55 0.08
CA ILE A 446 -1.42 -21.99 -1.15
C ILE A 446 -0.41 -23.10 -0.82
N LEU A 447 -0.49 -24.21 -1.57
CA LEU A 447 0.51 -25.26 -1.60
C LEU A 447 1.10 -25.31 -3.01
N SER A 448 2.43 -25.34 -3.10
CA SER A 448 3.13 -25.28 -4.39
C SER A 448 4.23 -26.31 -4.49
N GLY A 449 4.46 -26.80 -5.71
CA GLY A 449 5.63 -27.59 -6.10
C GLY A 449 6.28 -26.97 -7.34
N PHE A 450 7.60 -26.89 -7.39
CA PHE A 450 8.30 -26.23 -8.50
C PHE A 450 9.66 -26.85 -8.79
N THR A 451 10.11 -26.71 -10.02
CA THR A 451 11.45 -27.10 -10.45
C THR A 451 12.04 -26.07 -11.40
N ARG A 452 13.37 -25.93 -11.37
CA ARG A 452 14.13 -25.12 -12.31
C ARG A 452 15.35 -25.90 -12.79
N LEU A 453 15.59 -25.88 -14.09
CA LEU A 453 16.78 -26.43 -14.72
C LEU A 453 17.50 -25.30 -15.46
N ASN A 454 18.76 -25.08 -15.10
CA ASN A 454 19.67 -24.20 -15.81
C ASN A 454 20.73 -25.06 -16.50
N TYR A 455 21.00 -24.72 -17.75
CA TYR A 455 22.07 -25.31 -18.52
C TYR A 455 22.92 -24.19 -19.12
N ASP A 456 24.22 -24.27 -18.89
CA ASP A 456 25.22 -23.40 -19.49
C ASP A 456 26.20 -24.26 -20.31
N PHE A 457 26.45 -23.81 -21.54
CA PHE A 457 27.52 -24.34 -22.38
C PHE A 457 28.57 -23.26 -22.64
N ALA A 458 29.76 -23.49 -22.09
CA ALA A 458 30.97 -22.69 -22.29
C ALA A 458 30.79 -21.19 -21.98
N ASP A 459 29.89 -20.84 -21.05
CA ASP A 459 29.51 -19.45 -20.74
C ASP A 459 28.95 -18.66 -21.96
N LYS A 460 28.48 -19.38 -22.99
CA LYS A 460 27.97 -18.83 -24.27
C LYS A 460 26.47 -18.96 -24.40
N TYR A 461 25.96 -20.18 -24.30
CA TYR A 461 24.54 -20.49 -24.46
C TYR A 461 23.98 -20.88 -23.11
N LEU A 462 23.06 -20.05 -22.61
CA LEU A 462 22.40 -20.24 -21.33
C LEU A 462 20.93 -20.56 -21.59
N VAL A 463 20.44 -21.65 -21.00
CA VAL A 463 19.04 -22.06 -21.08
C VAL A 463 18.50 -22.24 -19.67
N THR A 464 17.35 -21.65 -19.38
CA THR A 464 16.62 -21.87 -18.13
C THR A 464 15.23 -22.38 -18.46
N LEU A 465 14.82 -23.47 -17.81
CA LEU A 465 13.49 -24.04 -17.86
C LEU A 465 12.92 -24.06 -16.45
N THR A 466 11.68 -23.62 -16.27
CA THR A 466 11.00 -23.61 -14.99
C THR A 466 9.59 -24.16 -15.16
N ALA A 467 9.13 -24.96 -14.19
CA ALA A 467 7.75 -25.38 -14.11
C ALA A 467 7.29 -25.31 -12.65
N ARG A 468 6.11 -24.73 -12.43
CA ARG A 468 5.52 -24.58 -11.10
C ARG A 468 4.05 -24.95 -11.11
N VAL A 469 3.61 -25.66 -10.08
CA VAL A 469 2.22 -26.03 -9.84
C VAL A 469 1.78 -25.40 -8.52
N ASP A 470 0.75 -24.56 -8.56
CA ASP A 470 0.17 -23.92 -7.37
C ASP A 470 -1.26 -24.38 -7.14
N GLY A 471 -1.60 -24.76 -5.91
CA GLY A 471 -2.95 -25.07 -5.45
C GLY A 471 -3.47 -24.03 -4.47
N SER A 472 -4.62 -23.42 -4.73
CA SER A 472 -5.23 -22.39 -3.88
C SER A 472 -6.62 -22.77 -3.36
N ASN A 473 -6.93 -22.41 -2.11
CA ASN A 473 -8.26 -22.61 -1.51
C ASN A 473 -9.32 -21.59 -1.97
N LYS A 474 -8.94 -20.57 -2.74
CA LYS A 474 -9.86 -19.52 -3.21
C LYS A 474 -10.76 -19.94 -4.37
N PHE A 475 -10.43 -21.05 -5.04
CA PHE A 475 -11.17 -21.57 -6.19
C PHE A 475 -11.99 -22.82 -5.84
N GLY A 476 -13.07 -23.02 -6.58
CA GLY A 476 -13.96 -24.17 -6.42
C GLY A 476 -13.30 -25.50 -6.80
N PRO A 477 -13.95 -26.64 -6.49
CA PRO A 477 -13.51 -27.97 -6.94
C PRO A 477 -13.26 -27.97 -8.45
N GLY A 478 -12.14 -28.56 -8.90
CA GLY A 478 -11.74 -28.61 -10.32
C GLY A 478 -10.79 -27.49 -10.78
N ASN A 479 -10.84 -26.30 -10.17
CA ASN A 479 -10.04 -25.14 -10.59
C ASN A 479 -8.95 -24.71 -9.57
N LYS A 480 -8.74 -25.51 -8.52
CA LYS A 480 -7.80 -25.19 -7.43
C LYS A 480 -6.35 -25.14 -7.88
N VAL A 481 -5.97 -25.92 -8.90
CA VAL A 481 -4.58 -26.15 -9.30
C VAL A 481 -4.29 -25.47 -10.64
N GLY A 482 -3.19 -24.71 -10.71
CA GLY A 482 -2.66 -24.12 -11.94
C GLY A 482 -1.22 -24.57 -12.22
N LEU A 483 -0.87 -24.78 -13.50
CA LEU A 483 0.48 -25.09 -13.97
C LEU A 483 1.05 -23.88 -14.73
N PHE A 484 2.26 -23.47 -14.36
CA PHE A 484 2.91 -22.25 -14.83
C PHE A 484 4.32 -22.56 -15.36
N PRO A 485 4.47 -22.91 -16.64
CA PRO A 485 5.76 -23.15 -17.27
C PRO A 485 6.42 -21.85 -17.74
N ALA A 486 7.74 -21.81 -17.73
CA ALA A 486 8.53 -20.74 -18.32
C ALA A 486 9.87 -21.24 -18.87
N ALA A 487 10.37 -20.56 -19.88
CA ALA A 487 11.65 -20.82 -20.51
C ALA A 487 12.37 -19.51 -20.85
N SER A 488 13.68 -19.49 -20.74
CA SER A 488 14.53 -18.42 -21.28
C SER A 488 15.79 -18.99 -21.92
N VAL A 489 16.27 -18.26 -22.93
CA VAL A 489 17.53 -18.53 -23.61
C VAL A 489 18.32 -17.23 -23.66
N ALA A 490 19.61 -17.29 -23.33
CA ALA A 490 20.52 -16.20 -23.52
C ALA A 490 21.74 -16.66 -24.33
N TRP A 491 22.20 -15.80 -25.24
CA TRP A 491 23.39 -16.02 -26.04
C TRP A 491 24.37 -14.87 -25.84
N ARG A 492 25.52 -15.17 -25.26
CA ARG A 492 26.63 -14.23 -25.08
C ARG A 492 27.49 -14.22 -26.35
N LEU A 493 27.16 -13.30 -27.25
CA LEU A 493 27.88 -13.08 -28.52
C LEU A 493 29.33 -12.67 -28.29
N SER A 494 29.61 -11.86 -27.26
CA SER A 494 30.99 -11.41 -26.90
C SER A 494 31.96 -12.57 -26.65
N SER A 495 31.47 -13.75 -26.26
CA SER A 495 32.27 -14.95 -26.05
C SER A 495 32.57 -15.72 -27.36
N GLU A 496 32.00 -15.31 -28.49
CA GLU A 496 32.24 -15.97 -29.77
C GLU A 496 33.55 -15.54 -30.43
N GLU A 497 34.14 -16.45 -31.21
CA GLU A 497 35.46 -16.20 -31.80
C GLU A 497 35.45 -15.05 -32.80
N PHE A 498 34.35 -14.86 -33.51
CA PHE A 498 34.17 -13.76 -34.46
C PHE A 498 34.04 -12.39 -33.78
N MET A 499 33.73 -12.33 -32.48
CA MET A 499 33.67 -11.08 -31.72
C MET A 499 35.01 -10.68 -31.09
N LYS A 500 36.00 -11.60 -31.05
CA LYS A 500 37.34 -11.32 -30.50
C LYS A 500 37.99 -10.05 -31.09
N PRO A 501 37.90 -9.75 -32.41
CA PRO A 501 38.45 -8.51 -32.96
C PRO A 501 37.85 -7.22 -32.35
N LEU A 502 36.62 -7.30 -31.82
CA LEU A 502 35.91 -6.16 -31.22
C LEU A 502 36.05 -6.10 -29.69
N ALA A 503 36.79 -7.01 -29.04
CA ALA A 503 36.84 -7.12 -27.58
C ALA A 503 37.37 -5.86 -26.86
N ASN A 504 38.19 -5.04 -27.53
CA ASN A 504 38.67 -3.76 -27.00
C ASN A 504 37.57 -2.70 -26.91
N THR A 505 36.52 -2.83 -27.72
CA THR A 505 35.39 -1.91 -27.77
C THR A 505 34.16 -2.50 -27.08
N VAL A 506 33.84 -3.76 -27.37
CA VAL A 506 32.69 -4.51 -26.84
C VAL A 506 33.19 -5.44 -25.73
N SER A 507 32.90 -5.06 -24.48
CA SER A 507 33.27 -5.84 -23.29
C SER A 507 32.31 -7.00 -23.03
N ASP A 508 31.01 -6.80 -23.25
CA ASP A 508 30.01 -7.87 -23.21
C ASP A 508 28.88 -7.54 -24.19
N LEU A 509 28.37 -8.55 -24.89
CA LEU A 509 27.17 -8.45 -25.70
C LEU A 509 26.37 -9.73 -25.54
N LYS A 510 25.14 -9.58 -25.06
CA LYS A 510 24.27 -10.71 -24.72
C LYS A 510 22.86 -10.46 -25.24
N LEU A 511 22.34 -11.43 -25.98
CA LEU A 511 20.94 -11.46 -26.40
C LEU A 511 20.14 -12.34 -25.43
N ARG A 512 18.92 -11.92 -25.09
CA ARG A 512 18.01 -12.62 -24.18
C ARG A 512 16.65 -12.80 -24.82
N LEU A 513 16.08 -13.99 -24.72
CA LEU A 513 14.71 -14.30 -25.09
C LEU A 513 14.04 -15.05 -23.94
N SER A 514 12.81 -14.68 -23.59
CA SER A 514 12.04 -15.40 -22.58
C SER A 514 10.56 -15.51 -22.93
N TYR A 515 9.95 -16.56 -22.41
CA TYR A 515 8.53 -16.84 -22.49
C TYR A 515 8.08 -17.50 -21.20
N GLY A 516 6.98 -17.06 -20.60
CA GLY A 516 6.45 -17.73 -19.42
C GLY A 516 4.99 -17.42 -19.15
N LEU A 517 4.33 -18.35 -18.46
CA LEU A 517 2.98 -18.22 -17.94
C LEU A 517 3.05 -18.03 -16.43
N ALA A 518 2.27 -17.09 -15.90
CA ALA A 518 2.09 -16.92 -14.46
C ALA A 518 0.61 -16.68 -14.14
N GLY A 519 0.09 -17.30 -13.07
CA GLY A 519 -1.29 -17.09 -12.62
C GLY A 519 -1.42 -15.90 -11.66
N ASN A 520 -2.63 -15.53 -11.27
CA ASN A 520 -2.93 -14.60 -10.18
C ASN A 520 -4.20 -15.07 -9.46
N ASN A 521 -4.14 -15.13 -8.13
CA ASN A 521 -5.24 -15.52 -7.25
C ASN A 521 -5.53 -14.49 -6.15
N ARG A 522 -5.15 -13.22 -6.35
CA ARG A 522 -5.43 -12.13 -5.40
C ARG A 522 -6.89 -11.67 -5.51
N ILE A 523 -7.80 -12.62 -5.29
CA ILE A 523 -9.25 -12.43 -5.21
C ILE A 523 -9.71 -12.67 -3.76
N PRO A 524 -10.85 -12.13 -3.33
CA PRO A 524 -11.48 -12.52 -2.05
C PRO A 524 -11.70 -14.03 -1.93
N GLY A 525 -11.66 -14.55 -0.70
CA GLY A 525 -12.00 -15.95 -0.41
C GLY A 525 -13.48 -16.26 -0.67
N ASN A 526 -13.82 -17.55 -0.78
CA ASN A 526 -15.18 -18.09 -0.82
C ASN A 526 -16.11 -17.58 -1.96
N LEU A 527 -15.59 -16.91 -2.99
CA LEU A 527 -16.39 -16.39 -4.12
C LEU A 527 -17.11 -17.47 -4.94
N TYR A 528 -16.66 -18.72 -4.83
CA TYR A 528 -17.32 -19.88 -5.46
C TYR A 528 -18.47 -20.45 -4.61
N GLN A 529 -18.69 -19.93 -3.40
CA GLN A 529 -19.72 -20.35 -2.46
C GLN A 529 -20.78 -19.25 -2.30
N ARG A 530 -22.00 -19.65 -1.92
CA ARG A 530 -23.06 -18.69 -1.58
C ARG A 530 -22.85 -18.21 -0.14
N SER A 531 -22.67 -16.90 0.02
CA SER A 531 -22.52 -16.25 1.33
C SER A 531 -23.77 -15.41 1.67
N PHE A 532 -23.97 -15.17 2.96
CA PHE A 532 -25.08 -14.39 3.48
C PHE A 532 -24.59 -13.29 4.43
N THR A 533 -25.33 -12.18 4.51
CA THR A 533 -25.10 -11.08 5.45
C THR A 533 -26.37 -10.79 6.25
N THR A 534 -26.18 -10.41 7.52
CA THR A 534 -27.21 -9.83 8.38
C THR A 534 -27.06 -8.31 8.53
N SER A 535 -25.94 -7.74 8.11
CA SER A 535 -25.65 -6.31 8.23
C SER A 535 -26.46 -5.52 7.20
N GLY A 536 -27.19 -4.50 7.67
CA GLY A 536 -28.02 -3.64 6.82
C GLY A 536 -29.27 -4.31 6.23
N VAL A 537 -29.55 -5.55 6.63
CA VAL A 537 -30.74 -6.31 6.23
C VAL A 537 -31.64 -6.34 7.46
N GLU A 538 -32.49 -5.34 7.61
CA GLU A 538 -33.39 -5.22 8.76
C GLU A 538 -34.81 -4.99 8.26
N TYR A 539 -35.77 -5.63 8.90
CA TYR A 539 -37.19 -5.44 8.65
C TYR A 539 -37.83 -4.72 9.84
N ALA A 540 -38.74 -3.79 9.56
CA ALA A 540 -39.59 -3.21 10.59
C ALA A 540 -40.80 -4.13 10.80
N ILE A 541 -40.75 -4.98 11.82
CA ILE A 541 -41.82 -5.91 12.19
C ILE A 541 -42.30 -5.53 13.59
N ASP A 542 -43.62 -5.36 13.75
CA ASP A 542 -44.27 -5.02 15.03
C ASP A 542 -43.66 -3.80 15.76
N GLY A 543 -43.19 -2.81 14.99
CA GLY A 543 -42.56 -1.60 15.52
C GLY A 543 -41.12 -1.78 16.00
N GLY A 544 -40.54 -2.98 15.87
CA GLY A 544 -39.13 -3.28 16.14
C GLY A 544 -38.31 -3.49 14.86
N ARG A 545 -36.98 -3.31 14.96
CA ARG A 545 -36.05 -3.73 13.91
C ARG A 545 -35.68 -5.20 14.12
N THR A 546 -36.08 -6.06 13.19
CA THR A 546 -35.73 -7.48 13.18
C THR A 546 -34.61 -7.73 12.17
N PRO A 547 -33.46 -8.30 12.58
CA PRO A 547 -32.41 -8.68 11.65
C PRO A 547 -32.92 -9.72 10.64
N GLY A 548 -32.65 -9.48 9.36
CA GLY A 548 -32.86 -10.40 8.26
C GLY A 548 -31.55 -11.00 7.78
N VAL A 549 -31.65 -11.89 6.80
CA VAL A 549 -30.50 -12.50 6.14
C VAL A 549 -30.69 -12.35 4.63
N ALA A 550 -29.69 -11.80 3.94
CA ALA A 550 -29.69 -11.71 2.48
C ALA A 550 -28.42 -12.35 1.91
N ALA A 551 -28.53 -12.95 0.73
CA ALA A 551 -27.37 -13.43 0.00
C ALA A 551 -26.56 -12.24 -0.52
N THR A 552 -25.23 -12.28 -0.36
CA THR A 552 -24.37 -11.13 -0.69
C THR A 552 -23.92 -11.09 -2.15
N SER A 553 -23.84 -12.26 -2.81
CA SER A 553 -23.37 -12.36 -4.18
C SER A 553 -23.89 -13.63 -4.86
N LEU A 554 -23.94 -13.59 -6.20
CA LEU A 554 -24.23 -14.77 -7.00
C LEU A 554 -22.94 -15.59 -7.21
N ALA A 555 -22.87 -16.77 -6.59
CA ALA A 555 -21.72 -17.65 -6.67
C ALA A 555 -21.48 -18.19 -8.10
N TYR A 556 -20.22 -18.41 -8.45
CA TYR A 556 -19.81 -19.05 -9.70
C TYR A 556 -18.75 -20.12 -9.41
N GLN A 557 -19.06 -21.39 -9.66
CA GLN A 557 -18.18 -22.50 -9.28
C GLN A 557 -16.97 -22.66 -10.20
N ASP A 558 -17.09 -22.22 -11.45
CA ASP A 558 -16.03 -22.33 -12.47
C ASP A 558 -15.03 -21.16 -12.43
N LEU A 559 -14.94 -20.46 -11.29
CA LEU A 559 -13.90 -19.46 -11.09
C LEU A 559 -12.52 -20.12 -11.15
N ARG A 560 -11.63 -19.55 -11.98
CA ARG A 560 -10.26 -20.02 -12.21
C ARG A 560 -9.25 -18.88 -12.10
N TRP A 561 -7.98 -19.24 -12.13
CA TRP A 561 -6.85 -18.30 -12.09
C TRP A 561 -6.90 -17.31 -13.25
N GLU A 562 -6.67 -16.03 -12.96
CA GLU A 562 -6.28 -15.08 -13.99
C GLU A 562 -4.85 -15.41 -14.42
N SER A 563 -4.56 -15.44 -15.73
CA SER A 563 -3.26 -15.93 -16.23
C SER A 563 -2.63 -14.93 -17.19
N THR A 564 -1.32 -14.74 -17.06
CA THR A 564 -0.53 -13.84 -17.89
C THR A 564 0.55 -14.60 -18.65
N ILE A 565 0.56 -14.48 -19.97
CA ILE A 565 1.67 -14.89 -20.84
C ILE A 565 2.57 -13.68 -21.03
N SER A 566 3.83 -13.81 -20.65
CA SER A 566 4.84 -12.77 -20.78
C SER A 566 5.92 -13.21 -21.76
N ARG A 567 6.28 -12.31 -22.69
CA ARG A 567 7.31 -12.52 -23.72
C ARG A 567 8.27 -11.35 -23.71
N ASN A 568 9.56 -11.61 -23.70
CA ASN A 568 10.59 -10.57 -23.66
C ASN A 568 11.72 -10.88 -24.62
N VAL A 569 12.18 -9.87 -25.35
CA VAL A 569 13.44 -9.87 -26.10
C VAL A 569 14.31 -8.75 -25.52
N GLY A 570 15.54 -9.09 -25.15
CA GLY A 570 16.46 -8.15 -24.52
C GLY A 570 17.86 -8.19 -25.11
N VAL A 571 18.55 -7.07 -25.04
CA VAL A 571 19.96 -6.93 -25.37
C VAL A 571 20.67 -6.25 -24.21
N ASP A 572 21.76 -6.85 -23.75
CA ASP A 572 22.71 -6.22 -22.84
C ASP A 572 24.02 -5.95 -23.61
N LEU A 573 24.49 -4.72 -23.59
CA LEU A 573 25.74 -4.29 -24.21
C LEU A 573 26.59 -3.53 -23.19
N SER A 574 27.83 -3.96 -23.03
CA SER A 574 28.85 -3.26 -22.25
C SER A 574 30.01 -2.89 -23.16
N LEU A 575 30.44 -1.63 -23.10
CA LEU A 575 31.51 -1.07 -23.92
C LEU A 575 32.66 -0.54 -23.07
N PHE A 576 33.86 -0.51 -23.66
CA PHE A 576 35.04 0.18 -23.15
C PHE A 576 35.40 -0.20 -21.70
N ASN A 577 35.57 -1.50 -21.44
CA ASN A 577 35.79 -2.07 -20.11
C ASN A 577 34.66 -1.75 -19.12
N ASN A 578 33.42 -1.97 -19.57
CA ASN A 578 32.18 -1.74 -18.82
C ASN A 578 31.94 -0.28 -18.39
N ARG A 579 32.62 0.70 -19.01
CA ARG A 579 32.41 2.13 -18.73
C ARG A 579 31.09 2.66 -19.25
N VAL A 580 30.57 2.08 -20.34
CA VAL A 580 29.22 2.37 -20.84
C VAL A 580 28.45 1.07 -20.88
N GLN A 581 27.28 1.04 -20.24
CA GLN A 581 26.41 -0.13 -20.23
C GLN A 581 25.03 0.29 -20.70
N PHE A 582 24.52 -0.46 -21.66
CA PHE A 582 23.23 -0.24 -22.27
C PHE A 582 22.41 -1.53 -22.20
N THR A 583 21.20 -1.42 -21.69
CA THR A 583 20.21 -2.50 -21.69
C THR A 583 18.96 -2.02 -22.38
N ALA A 584 18.47 -2.83 -23.32
CA ALA A 584 17.20 -2.62 -23.99
C ALA A 584 16.35 -3.89 -23.87
N ASP A 585 15.10 -3.76 -23.44
CA ASP A 585 14.13 -4.85 -23.39
C ASP A 585 12.84 -4.41 -24.12
N ALA A 586 12.34 -5.26 -25.01
CA ALA A 586 11.02 -5.15 -25.62
C ALA A 586 10.15 -6.28 -25.10
N TYR A 587 8.98 -5.96 -24.58
CA TYR A 587 8.09 -6.95 -23.95
C TYR A 587 6.65 -6.85 -24.43
N ILE A 588 5.96 -7.99 -24.36
CA ILE A 588 4.51 -8.09 -24.48
C ILE A 588 3.97 -9.07 -23.45
N ASN A 589 3.07 -8.58 -22.62
CA ASN A 589 2.31 -9.34 -21.65
C ASN A 589 0.85 -9.41 -22.13
N HIS A 590 0.27 -10.60 -22.07
CA HIS A 590 -1.13 -10.84 -22.39
C HIS A 590 -1.80 -11.56 -21.23
N THR A 591 -2.69 -10.87 -20.54
CA THR A 591 -3.46 -11.41 -19.42
C THR A 591 -4.85 -11.79 -19.91
N PHE A 592 -5.31 -12.97 -19.51
CA PHE A 592 -6.61 -13.53 -19.88
C PHE A 592 -7.27 -14.18 -18.67
N ASP A 593 -8.55 -14.51 -18.82
CA ASP A 593 -9.40 -15.00 -17.73
C ASP A 593 -9.49 -14.00 -16.56
N LEU A 594 -9.56 -12.71 -16.90
CA LEU A 594 -9.77 -11.63 -15.92
C LEU A 594 -11.07 -11.87 -15.15
N LEU A 595 -11.06 -11.70 -13.84
CA LEU A 595 -12.27 -11.83 -13.03
C LEU A 595 -13.03 -10.51 -13.01
N VAL A 596 -14.14 -10.40 -13.74
CA VAL A 596 -14.92 -9.16 -13.85
C VAL A 596 -16.34 -9.38 -13.34
N ALA A 597 -16.86 -8.40 -12.59
CA ALA A 597 -18.26 -8.37 -12.17
C ALA A 597 -19.14 -8.03 -13.37
N GLN A 598 -19.64 -9.06 -14.04
CA GLN A 598 -20.51 -8.94 -15.20
C GLN A 598 -21.89 -8.46 -14.73
N PRO A 599 -22.44 -7.36 -15.28
CA PRO A 599 -23.84 -7.02 -15.07
C PRO A 599 -24.75 -8.13 -15.58
N ILE A 600 -25.73 -8.51 -14.78
CA ILE A 600 -26.74 -9.51 -15.13
C ILE A 600 -28.13 -8.94 -14.88
N THR A 601 -29.15 -9.60 -15.44
CA THR A 601 -30.53 -9.15 -15.26
C THR A 601 -30.95 -9.29 -13.78
N PRO A 602 -31.51 -8.25 -13.15
CA PRO A 602 -31.92 -8.27 -11.73
C PRO A 602 -33.00 -9.29 -11.37
N THR A 603 -33.63 -9.95 -12.35
CA THR A 603 -34.64 -11.00 -12.15
C THR A 603 -34.12 -12.18 -11.32
N SER A 604 -32.81 -12.38 -11.27
CA SER A 604 -32.16 -13.39 -10.43
C SER A 604 -32.05 -13.01 -8.95
N GLY A 605 -32.40 -11.76 -8.59
CA GLY A 605 -32.14 -11.17 -7.27
C GLY A 605 -30.74 -10.55 -7.14
N TYR A 606 -29.92 -10.61 -8.19
CA TYR A 606 -28.57 -10.04 -8.22
C TYR A 606 -28.39 -9.16 -9.46
N THR A 607 -27.60 -8.09 -9.32
CA THR A 607 -27.28 -7.16 -10.41
C THR A 607 -25.96 -7.46 -11.10
N THR A 608 -25.08 -8.25 -10.47
CA THR A 608 -23.79 -8.67 -11.03
C THR A 608 -23.44 -10.11 -10.69
N GLN A 609 -22.58 -10.74 -11.50
CA GLN A 609 -21.93 -12.02 -11.22
C GLN A 609 -20.44 -11.94 -11.58
N LEU A 610 -19.57 -12.40 -10.69
CA LEU A 610 -18.13 -12.46 -10.97
C LEU A 610 -17.81 -13.64 -11.89
N ARG A 611 -17.17 -13.38 -13.03
CA ARG A 611 -16.78 -14.43 -13.99
C ARG A 611 -15.40 -14.16 -14.57
N ASN A 612 -14.72 -15.22 -15.01
CA ASN A 612 -13.50 -15.11 -15.80
C ASN A 612 -13.83 -14.66 -17.24
N ILE A 613 -13.98 -13.35 -17.44
CA ILE A 613 -14.28 -12.72 -18.72
C ILE A 613 -13.35 -11.53 -18.93
N GLY A 614 -12.72 -11.47 -20.10
CA GLY A 614 -11.86 -10.36 -20.49
C GLY A 614 -10.40 -10.73 -20.66
N LYS A 615 -9.70 -9.85 -21.38
CA LYS A 615 -8.29 -9.94 -21.70
C LYS A 615 -7.69 -8.54 -21.72
N THR A 616 -6.45 -8.41 -21.29
CA THR A 616 -5.66 -7.17 -21.33
C THR A 616 -4.30 -7.46 -21.95
N SER A 617 -3.65 -6.41 -22.45
CA SER A 617 -2.28 -6.53 -22.93
C SER A 617 -1.47 -5.28 -22.63
N ASN A 618 -0.28 -5.49 -22.11
CA ASN A 618 0.71 -4.44 -21.89
C ASN A 618 1.93 -4.75 -22.75
N ARG A 619 2.37 -3.78 -23.54
CA ARG A 619 3.57 -3.88 -24.37
C ARG A 619 4.40 -2.61 -24.21
N GLY A 620 5.71 -2.73 -24.28
CA GLY A 620 6.58 -1.59 -24.10
C GLY A 620 8.03 -1.87 -24.43
N ILE A 621 8.80 -0.79 -24.48
CA ILE A 621 10.24 -0.79 -24.65
C ILE A 621 10.83 -0.15 -23.38
N GLU A 622 11.82 -0.81 -22.79
CA GLU A 622 12.56 -0.36 -21.62
C GLU A 622 14.01 -0.14 -22.05
N LEU A 623 14.51 1.09 -21.90
CA LEU A 623 15.88 1.45 -22.23
C LEU A 623 16.57 1.96 -20.97
N GLN A 624 17.79 1.49 -20.73
CA GLN A 624 18.62 1.94 -19.64
C GLN A 624 20.04 2.15 -20.15
N LEU A 625 20.59 3.33 -19.89
CA LEU A 625 21.97 3.68 -20.19
C LEU A 625 22.64 4.11 -18.89
N SER A 626 23.78 3.52 -18.57
CA SER A 626 24.66 3.97 -17.50
C SER A 626 26.06 4.20 -18.05
N GLY A 627 26.74 5.19 -17.49
CA GLY A 627 28.09 5.57 -17.86
C GLY A 627 28.89 5.91 -16.61
N ALA A 628 30.08 5.34 -16.49
CA ALA A 628 31.11 5.78 -15.57
C ALA A 628 32.19 6.47 -16.39
N ILE A 629 32.21 7.80 -16.31
CA ILE A 629 33.24 8.63 -16.92
C ILE A 629 34.51 8.54 -16.06
#